data_AF-A0A0C9QLZ8-F1
#
_entry.id   AF-A0A0C9QLZ8-F1
#
_cell.length_a   1.000
_cell.length_b   1.000
_cell.length_c   1.000
_cell.angle_alpha   90.00
_cell.angle_beta   90.00
_cell.angle_gamma   90.00
#
_symmetry.space_group_name_H-M   'P 1'
#
loop_
_entity.id
_entity.type
_entity.pdbx_description
1 polymer ?
#
loop_
_entity_poly.entity_id
_entity_poly.type
_entity_poly.pdbx_seq_one_letter_code
_entity_poly.pdbx_strand_id
1 'polypeptide(L)'
;RIETVRRLGDVARQEGCEFVVVAGDVFETHNVSTQIIARACEAIASIDLPVYLLPGNHDSLEPGCLWDGPEFARHCPSNVQVLRDHAETQITDGTGVVIATIVASPLTTRHP
;
A
#
# COMPACT_ATOMS: atom_id res chain seq x y z
N ARG A 1 -7.88 -2.12 -13.10
CA ARG A 1 -7.22 -1.73 -11.83
C ARG A 1 -6.15 -2.74 -11.42
N ILE A 2 -6.49 -4.00 -11.15
CA ILE A 2 -5.49 -5.03 -10.74
C ILE A 2 -4.37 -5.23 -11.78
N GLU A 3 -4.72 -5.28 -13.07
CA GLU A 3 -3.73 -5.34 -14.15
C GLU A 3 -2.83 -4.09 -14.21
N THR A 4 -3.36 -2.93 -13.86
CA THR A 4 -2.61 -1.67 -13.77
C THR A 4 -1.53 -1.75 -12.69
N VAL A 5 -1.81 -2.40 -11.55
CA VAL A 5 -0.83 -2.64 -10.47
C VAL A 5 0.30 -3.53 -10.97
N ARG A 6 -0.01 -4.59 -11.74
CA ARG A 6 1.02 -5.46 -12.33
C ARG A 6 1.92 -4.70 -13.30
N ARG A 7 1.31 -3.92 -14.20
CA ARG A 7 2.04 -3.09 -15.16
C ARG A 7 2.89 -2.01 -14.47
N LEU A 8 2.41 -1.45 -13.37
CA LEU A 8 3.20 -0.51 -12.55
C LEU A 8 4.47 -1.17 -12.03
N GLY A 9 4.37 -2.42 -11.54
CA GLY A 9 5.54 -3.20 -11.10
C GLY A 9 6.54 -3.43 -12.23
N ASP A 10 6.06 -3.73 -13.44
CA ASP A 10 6.95 -3.90 -14.59
C ASP A 10 7.69 -2.61 -14.96
N VAL A 11 7.00 -1.47 -14.96
CA VAL A 11 7.61 -0.16 -15.21
C VAL A 11 8.60 0.19 -14.11
N ALA A 12 8.23 0.01 -12.84
CA ALA A 12 9.12 0.30 -11.70
C ALA A 12 10.42 -0.50 -11.78
N ARG A 13 10.34 -1.78 -12.15
CA ARG A 13 11.52 -2.62 -12.37
C ARG A 13 12.35 -2.18 -13.59
N GLN A 14 11.71 -1.81 -14.69
CA GLN A 14 12.40 -1.33 -15.90
C GLN A 14 13.17 -0.02 -15.65
N GLU A 15 12.62 0.86 -14.83
CA GLU A 15 13.23 2.14 -14.47
C GLU A 15 14.22 2.04 -13.29
N GLY A 16 14.43 0.85 -12.73
CA GLY A 16 15.34 0.63 -11.61
C GLY A 16 14.87 1.29 -10.30
N CYS A 17 13.56 1.37 -10.07
CA CYS A 17 13.01 1.90 -8.83
C CYS A 17 13.32 0.98 -7.64
N GLU A 18 13.66 1.58 -6.51
CA GLU A 18 13.94 0.87 -5.25
C GLU A 18 12.67 0.54 -4.45
N PHE A 19 11.58 1.27 -4.68
CA PHE A 19 10.30 1.10 -3.99
C PHE A 19 9.15 1.75 -4.75
N VAL A 20 7.92 1.45 -4.33
CA VAL A 20 6.68 2.05 -4.84
C VAL A 20 5.89 2.65 -3.68
N VAL A 21 5.28 3.82 -3.90
CA VAL A 21 4.34 4.43 -2.94
C VAL A 21 2.98 4.62 -3.62
N VAL A 22 1.92 4.14 -2.97
CA VAL A 22 0.53 4.39 -3.37
C VAL A 22 -0.04 5.43 -2.41
N ALA A 23 -0.12 6.68 -2.87
CA ALA A 23 -0.41 7.84 -2.05
C ALA A 23 -1.92 8.16 -1.93
N GLY A 24 -2.72 7.22 -1.42
CA GLY A 24 -4.15 7.41 -1.15
C GLY A 24 -5.07 6.52 -1.98
N ASP A 25 -6.28 6.32 -1.45
CA ASP A 25 -7.43 5.62 -2.07
C ASP A 25 -7.02 4.30 -2.75
N VAL A 26 -6.34 3.44 -1.99
CA VAL A 26 -5.90 2.12 -2.46
C VAL A 26 -7.11 1.25 -2.81
N PHE A 27 -8.18 1.38 -2.03
CA PHE A 27 -9.48 0.78 -2.29
C PHE A 27 -10.57 1.85 -2.49
N GLU A 28 -11.38 1.70 -3.55
CA GLU A 28 -12.42 2.68 -3.92
C GLU A 28 -13.60 2.75 -2.94
N THR A 29 -13.84 1.70 -2.14
CA THR A 29 -15.00 1.63 -1.24
C THR A 29 -14.66 0.86 0.01
N HIS A 30 -15.32 1.16 1.13
CA HIS A 30 -15.14 0.46 2.40
C HIS A 30 -15.62 -1.01 2.35
N ASN A 31 -16.65 -1.31 1.54
CA ASN A 31 -17.15 -2.67 1.36
C ASN A 31 -16.44 -3.37 0.20
N VAL A 32 -15.18 -3.72 0.42
CA VAL A 32 -14.42 -4.55 -0.51
C VAL A 32 -14.71 -6.02 -0.21
N SER A 33 -15.13 -6.78 -1.23
CA SER A 33 -15.27 -8.24 -1.05
C SER A 33 -13.91 -8.87 -0.76
N THR A 34 -13.90 -9.95 0.04
CA THR A 34 -12.70 -10.74 0.33
C THR A 34 -11.92 -11.12 -0.93
N GLN A 35 -12.64 -11.45 -2.01
CA GLN A 35 -12.03 -11.80 -3.30
C GLN A 35 -11.26 -10.63 -3.93
N ILE A 36 -11.74 -9.40 -3.77
CA ILE A 36 -11.05 -8.21 -4.30
C ILE A 36 -9.81 -7.90 -3.44
N ILE A 37 -9.91 -8.01 -2.10
CA ILE A 37 -8.74 -7.84 -1.21
C ILE A 37 -7.64 -8.84 -1.58
N ALA A 38 -7.98 -10.13 -1.67
CA ALA A 38 -7.03 -11.18 -2.03
C ALA A 38 -6.35 -10.90 -3.38
N ARG A 39 -7.13 -10.59 -4.43
CA ARG A 39 -6.57 -10.30 -5.75
C ARG A 39 -5.74 -9.03 -5.81
N ALA A 40 -6.10 -8.01 -5.02
CA ALA A 40 -5.31 -6.78 -4.90
C ALA A 40 -3.96 -7.07 -4.24
N CYS A 41 -3.96 -7.79 -3.11
CA CYS A 41 -2.74 -8.23 -2.44
C CYS A 41 -1.86 -9.11 -3.34
N GLU A 42 -2.44 -10.05 -4.11
CA GLU A 42 -1.69 -10.86 -5.08
C GLU A 42 -1.03 -10.01 -6.18
N ALA A 43 -1.72 -8.99 -6.69
CA ALA A 43 -1.14 -8.09 -7.69
C ALA A 43 -0.05 -7.20 -7.09
N ILE A 44 -0.22 -6.71 -5.86
CA ILE A 44 0.80 -5.93 -5.18
C ILE A 44 2.03 -6.81 -4.86
N ALA A 45 1.83 -8.08 -4.50
CA ALA A 45 2.91 -9.04 -4.30
C ALA A 45 3.74 -9.21 -5.58
N SER A 46 3.11 -9.20 -6.76
CA SER A 46 3.80 -9.35 -8.04
C SER A 46 4.65 -8.14 -8.48
N ILE A 47 4.62 -7.03 -7.73
CA ILE A 47 5.51 -5.89 -7.97
C ILE A 47 6.97 -6.29 -7.67
N ASP A 48 7.19 -7.16 -6.68
CA ASP A 48 8.51 -7.65 -6.26
C ASP A 48 9.49 -6.54 -5.83
N LEU A 49 8.93 -5.42 -5.37
CA LEU A 49 9.62 -4.30 -4.73
C LEU A 49 8.90 -3.95 -3.42
N PRO A 50 9.56 -3.25 -2.48
CA PRO A 50 8.88 -2.64 -1.35
C PRO A 50 7.74 -1.71 -1.81
N VAL A 51 6.55 -1.88 -1.24
CA VAL A 51 5.36 -1.09 -1.53
C VAL A 51 4.82 -0.45 -0.26
N TYR A 52 4.72 0.87 -0.28
CA TYR A 52 4.15 1.66 0.80
C TYR A 52 2.75 2.11 0.42
N LEU A 53 1.76 1.71 1.21
CA LEU A 53 0.35 2.04 0.99
C LEU A 53 -0.06 3.14 1.95
N LEU A 54 -0.47 4.29 1.44
CA LEU A 54 -1.06 5.37 2.23
C LEU A 54 -2.59 5.26 2.16
N PRO A 55 -3.28 4.97 3.27
CA PRO A 55 -4.73 5.06 3.35
C PRO A 55 -5.23 6.47 3.02
N GLY A 56 -6.22 6.56 2.13
CA GLY A 56 -6.88 7.79 1.71
C GLY A 56 -8.27 7.96 2.34
N ASN A 57 -9.15 8.66 1.62
CA ASN A 57 -10.51 8.97 2.10
C ASN A 57 -11.44 7.76 1.98
N HIS A 58 -11.28 6.96 0.92
CA HIS A 58 -12.16 5.83 0.61
C HIS A 58 -11.84 4.56 1.40
N ASP A 59 -10.64 4.49 1.96
CA ASP A 59 -10.11 3.42 2.79
C ASP A 59 -9.48 4.01 4.05
N SER A 60 -10.12 5.00 4.65
CA SER A 60 -9.63 5.68 5.84
C SER A 60 -9.41 4.74 7.02
N LEU A 61 -8.56 5.16 7.97
CA LEU A 61 -8.20 4.39 9.17
C LEU A 61 -9.27 4.44 10.28
N GLU A 62 -10.55 4.49 9.89
CA GLU A 62 -11.66 4.45 10.84
C GLU A 62 -11.72 3.11 11.59
N PRO A 63 -12.23 3.07 12.84
CA PRO A 63 -12.42 1.81 13.56
C PRO A 63 -13.27 0.83 12.76
N GLY A 64 -12.75 -0.40 12.57
CA GLY A 64 -13.39 -1.41 11.72
C GLY A 64 -13.13 -1.24 10.22
N CYS A 65 -12.13 -0.43 9.84
CA CYS A 65 -11.66 -0.33 8.46
C CYS A 65 -11.12 -1.65 7.92
N LEU A 66 -10.99 -1.72 6.59
CA LEU A 66 -10.49 -2.91 5.91
C LEU A 66 -9.07 -3.31 6.35
N TRP A 67 -8.25 -2.34 6.76
CA TRP A 67 -6.85 -2.55 7.14
C TRP A 67 -6.70 -3.35 8.44
N ASP A 68 -7.67 -3.24 9.34
CA ASP A 68 -7.74 -4.05 10.58
C ASP A 68 -8.50 -5.37 10.37
N GLY A 69 -9.07 -5.58 9.17
CA GLY A 69 -9.85 -6.75 8.84
C GLY A 69 -9.00 -8.02 8.72
N PRO A 70 -9.54 -9.18 9.13
CA PRO A 70 -8.82 -10.46 9.08
C PRO A 70 -8.43 -10.87 7.66
N GLU A 71 -9.20 -10.45 6.67
CA GLU A 71 -8.92 -10.74 5.25
C GLU A 71 -7.69 -9.98 4.75
N PHE A 72 -7.55 -8.69 5.08
CA PHE A 72 -6.35 -7.95 4.73
C PHE A 72 -5.14 -8.53 5.47
N ALA A 73 -5.24 -8.79 6.78
CA ALA A 73 -4.15 -9.37 7.56
C ALA A 73 -3.68 -10.74 7.02
N ARG A 74 -4.61 -11.57 6.51
CA ARG A 74 -4.29 -12.88 5.93
C ARG A 74 -3.60 -12.78 4.56
N HIS A 75 -4.01 -11.81 3.75
CA HIS A 75 -3.55 -11.68 2.37
C HIS A 75 -2.43 -10.65 2.19
N CYS A 76 -2.15 -9.81 3.18
CA CYS A 76 -1.13 -8.77 3.10
C CYS A 76 0.24 -9.38 2.77
N PRO A 77 0.86 -9.00 1.63
CA PRO A 77 2.13 -9.58 1.23
C PRO A 77 3.29 -8.97 2.03
N SER A 78 4.39 -9.71 2.14
CA SER A 78 5.55 -9.28 2.95
C SER A 78 6.27 -8.05 2.41
N ASN A 79 6.08 -7.71 1.14
CA ASN A 79 6.64 -6.51 0.51
C ASN A 79 5.77 -5.27 0.72
N VAL A 80 4.69 -5.34 1.52
CA VAL A 80 3.79 -4.21 1.78
C VAL A 80 3.96 -3.67 3.19
N GLN A 81 4.05 -2.34 3.28
CA GLN A 81 3.89 -1.59 4.51
C GLN A 81 2.75 -0.60 4.36
N VAL A 82 1.75 -0.68 5.25
CA VAL A 82 0.68 0.32 5.32
C VAL A 82 1.15 1.46 6.22
N LEU A 83 1.09 2.68 5.72
CA LEU A 83 1.48 3.90 6.41
C LEU A 83 0.31 4.39 7.27
N ARG A 84 0.26 3.92 8.53
CA ARG A 84 -0.91 4.08 9.40
C ARG A 84 -0.85 5.26 10.36
N ASP A 85 0.30 5.92 10.46
CA ASP A 85 0.54 7.03 11.37
C ASP A 85 1.32 8.14 10.67
N HIS A 86 1.65 9.19 11.43
CA HIS A 86 2.48 10.30 10.97
C HIS A 86 3.97 10.06 11.18
N ALA A 87 4.39 8.83 11.47
CA ALA A 87 5.79 8.52 11.71
C ALA A 87 6.58 8.59 10.41
N GLU A 88 7.83 9.03 10.54
CA GLU A 88 8.78 8.99 9.44
C GLU A 88 9.16 7.55 9.14
N THR A 89 8.93 7.13 7.89
CA THR A 89 9.40 5.83 7.40
C THR A 89 10.65 6.06 6.57
N GLN A 90 11.80 5.64 7.09
CA GLN A 90 13.05 5.66 6.34
C GLN A 90 13.10 4.46 5.39
N ILE A 91 13.43 4.73 4.14
CA ILE A 91 13.62 3.72 3.11
C ILE A 91 15.12 3.57 2.90
N THR A 92 15.60 2.35 3.05
CA THR A 92 16.99 2.00 2.80
C THR A 92 17.12 1.21 1.52
N ASP A 93 18.22 1.40 0.80
CA ASP A 93 18.61 0.50 -0.29
C ASP A 93 19.10 -0.87 0.24
N GLY A 94 19.48 -1.76 -0.68
CA GLY A 94 20.07 -3.07 -0.35
C GLY A 94 21.39 -3.01 0.42
N THR A 95 21.99 -1.83 0.60
CA THR A 95 23.23 -1.61 1.37
C THR A 95 22.96 -1.03 2.76
N GLY A 96 21.71 -0.69 3.07
CA GLY A 96 21.30 -0.09 4.33
C GLY A 96 21.44 1.45 4.37
N VAL A 97 21.72 2.09 3.24
CA VAL A 97 21.79 3.56 3.15
C VAL A 97 20.38 4.11 2.99
N VAL A 98 20.02 5.12 3.78
CA VAL A 98 18.73 5.82 3.65
C VAL A 98 18.70 6.58 2.33
N ILE A 99 17.83 6.15 1.42
CA ILE A 99 17.64 6.75 0.10
C ILE A 99 16.42 7.68 0.04
N ALA A 100 15.47 7.52 0.96
CA ALA A 100 14.28 8.36 1.06
C ALA A 100 13.69 8.33 2.48
N THR A 101 12.92 9.36 2.83
CA THR A 101 12.08 9.40 4.03
C THR A 101 10.66 9.73 3.62
N ILE A 102 9.70 8.87 4.00
CA ILE A 102 8.27 9.13 3.81
C ILE A 102 7.70 9.71 5.11
N VAL A 103 7.09 10.89 5.00
CA VAL A 103 6.26 11.47 6.06
C VAL A 103 4.81 11.30 5.65
N ALA A 104 4.13 10.36 6.28
CA ALA A 104 2.74 10.04 5.94
C ALA A 104 1.77 10.99 6.64
N SER A 105 0.68 11.32 5.94
CA SER A 105 -0.47 12.01 6.52
C SER A 105 -1.75 11.26 6.15
N PRO A 106 -1.96 10.06 6.73
CA PRO A 106 -3.12 9.25 6.41
C PRO A 106 -4.40 9.94 6.90
N LEU A 107 -5.50 9.76 6.17
CA LEU A 107 -6.80 10.20 6.66
C LEU A 107 -7.30 9.25 7.74
N THR A 108 -7.44 9.77 8.95
CA THR A 108 -7.96 9.04 10.12
C THR A 108 -9.49 9.04 10.18
N THR A 109 -10.13 9.96 9.48
CA THR A 109 -11.59 10.08 9.34
C THR A 109 -11.96 10.53 7.94
N ARG A 110 -13.14 10.11 7.45
CA ARG A 110 -13.67 10.58 6.17
C ARG A 110 -13.97 12.07 6.18
N HIS A 111 -13.64 12.73 5.08
CA HIS A 111 -14.15 14.05 4.76
C HIS A 111 -15.28 13.93 3.72
N PRO A 112 -16.48 14.48 4.02
CA PRO A 112 -17.63 14.49 3.11
C PRO A 112 -17.44 15.44 1.92
#